data_AF-A0A7Y0JSW4-F1
#
_entry.id   AF-A0A7Y0JSW4-F1
#
_cell.length_a   1.000
_cell.length_b   1.000
_cell.length_c   1.000
_cell.angle_alpha   90.00
_cell.angle_beta   90.00
_cell.angle_gamma   90.00
#
_symmetry.space_group_name_H-M   'P 1'
#
loop_
_entity.id
_entity.type
_entity.pdbx_description
1 polymer ?
#
loop_
_entity_poly.entity_id
_entity_poly.type
_entity_poly.pdbx_seq_one_letter_code
_entity_poly.pdbx_strand_id
1 'polypeptide(L)' 'MSDRERAESGWIKGKFPDQDGVEVRFLPEGVMLRSARDPEDVLRFTPDEWAQFLRGVKRGEFDD' A
#
# COMPACT_ATOMS: atom_id res chain seq x y z
N MET A 1 3.11 -3.71 16.65
CA MET A 1 4.06 -4.03 15.58
C MET A 1 4.61 -2.71 15.06
N SER A 2 5.92 -2.54 15.12
CA SER A 2 6.66 -1.39 14.59
C SER A 2 6.63 -1.40 13.06
N ASP A 3 6.74 -0.24 12.40
CA ASP A 3 6.87 -0.14 10.94
C ASP A 3 8.05 -0.95 10.40
N ARG A 4 9.08 -1.14 11.23
CA ARG A 4 10.26 -1.96 10.94
C ARG A 4 9.93 -3.46 10.83
N GLU A 5 9.08 -3.99 11.71
CA GLU A 5 8.63 -5.39 11.67
C GLU A 5 7.75 -5.66 10.44
N ARG A 6 6.96 -4.66 10.01
CA ARG A 6 6.18 -4.74 8.77
C ARG A 6 7.05 -4.70 7.52
N ALA A 7 8.18 -4.00 7.57
CA ALA A 7 9.11 -3.93 6.45
C ALA A 7 9.87 -5.24 6.21
N GLU A 8 10.16 -5.99 7.28
CA GLU A 8 10.80 -7.31 7.19
C GLU A 8 9.84 -8.43 6.72
N SER A 9 8.52 -8.21 6.80
CA SER A 9 7.50 -9.24 6.55
C SER A 9 7.12 -9.46 5.06
N GLY A 10 7.68 -8.70 4.13
CA GLY A 10 7.33 -8.83 2.70
C GLY A 10 6.00 -8.15 2.33
N TRP A 11 5.28 -8.71 1.35
CA TRP A 11 4.00 -8.16 0.87
C TRP A 11 2.85 -8.52 1.82
N ILE A 12 2.08 -7.52 2.22
CA ILE A 12 0.90 -7.63 3.08
C ILE A 12 -0.34 -7.44 2.21
N LYS A 13 -1.14 -8.49 2.05
CA LYS A 13 -2.39 -8.44 1.28
C LYS A 13 -3.53 -7.84 2.10
N GLY A 14 -4.26 -6.91 1.49
CA GLY A 14 -5.51 -6.36 2.05
C GLY A 14 -6.60 -7.42 2.17
N LYS A 15 -7.45 -7.32 3.19
CA LYS A 15 -8.57 -8.27 3.41
C LYS A 15 -9.84 -7.76 2.74
N PHE A 16 -10.02 -8.12 1.47
CA PHE A 16 -11.27 -7.91 0.74
C PHE A 16 -11.63 -9.19 -0.02
N PRO A 17 -12.68 -9.93 0.38
CA PRO A 17 -12.96 -11.27 -0.13
C PRO A 17 -13.40 -11.32 -1.60
N ASP A 18 -13.96 -10.23 -2.13
CA ASP A 18 -14.58 -10.19 -3.46
C ASP A 18 -13.88 -9.26 -4.47
N GLN A 19 -12.70 -8.74 -4.13
CA GLN A 19 -11.92 -7.88 -5.03
C GLN A 19 -10.50 -8.43 -5.17
N ASP A 20 -9.88 -8.20 -6.34
CA ASP A 20 -8.45 -8.40 -6.52
C ASP A 20 -7.72 -7.45 -5.59
N GLY A 21 -7.45 -7.95 -4.38
CA GLY A 21 -6.94 -7.13 -3.29
C GLY A 21 -5.62 -6.46 -3.64
N VAL A 22 -5.32 -5.39 -2.94
CA VAL A 22 -4.01 -4.74 -3.02
C VAL A 22 -3.01 -5.40 -2.08
N GLU A 23 -1.74 -5.34 -2.45
CA GLU A 23 -0.63 -5.75 -1.59
C GLU A 23 0.26 -4.56 -1.29
N VAL A 24 0.67 -4.43 -0.03
CA VAL A 24 1.52 -3.34 0.45
C VAL A 24 2.81 -3.91 1.02
N ARG A 25 3.95 -3.33 0.68
CA ARG A 25 5.24 -3.62 1.32
C ARG A 25 5.83 -2.33 1.89
N PHE A 26 6.16 -2.36 3.17
CA PHE A 26 6.86 -1.25 3.83
C PHE A 26 8.37 -1.41 3.62
N LEU A 27 9.06 -0.32 3.38
CA LEU A 27 10.51 -0.26 3.22
C LEU A 27 11.05 0.92 4.03
N PRO A 28 12.34 0.92 4.42
CA PRO A 28 12.96 2.09 5.04
C PRO A 28 12.81 3.37 4.21
N GLU A 29 12.84 3.24 2.88
CA GLU A 29 12.74 4.35 1.93
C GLU A 29 11.30 4.76 1.57
N GLY A 30 10.27 4.01 2.01
CA GLY A 30 8.89 4.32 1.65
C GLY A 30 7.95 3.11 1.59
N VAL A 31 6.98 3.15 0.68
CA VAL A 31 5.94 2.13 0.55
C VAL A 31 5.81 1.69 -0.91
N MET A 32 5.74 0.38 -1.12
CA MET A 32 5.38 -0.20 -2.41
C MET A 32 3.93 -0.71 -2.35
N LEU A 33 3.15 -0.42 -3.38
CA LEU A 33 1.76 -0.86 -3.55
C LEU A 33 1.63 -1.55 -4.90
N ARG A 34 0.92 -2.68 -4.95
CA ARG A 34 0.60 -3.37 -6.20
C ARG A 34 -0.77 -4.03 -6.15
N SER A 35 -1.30 -4.35 -7.34
CA SER A 35 -2.43 -5.25 -7.49
C SER A 35 -2.01 -6.69 -7.18
N ALA A 36 -2.81 -7.46 -6.44
CA ALA A 36 -2.57 -8.89 -6.29
C ALA A 36 -2.82 -9.67 -7.59
N ARG A 37 -3.62 -9.11 -8.52
CA ARG A 37 -3.89 -9.71 -9.84
C ARG A 37 -2.70 -9.50 -10.79
N ASP A 38 -2.10 -8.31 -10.75
CA ASP A 38 -1.04 -7.88 -11.66
C ASP A 38 0.20 -7.45 -10.84
N PRO A 39 0.94 -8.42 -10.27
CA PRO A 39 1.98 -8.14 -9.27
C PRO A 39 3.25 -7.49 -9.82
N GLU A 40 3.34 -7.34 -11.15
CA GLU A 40 4.46 -6.70 -11.85
C GLU A 40 4.32 -5.18 -11.91
N ASP A 41 3.09 -4.66 -11.83
CA ASP A 41 2.84 -3.21 -11.81
C ASP A 41 2.91 -2.71 -10.36
N VAL A 42 3.98 -1.96 -10.06
CA VAL A 42 4.30 -1.53 -8.69
C VAL A 42 4.43 -0.02 -8.60
N LEU A 43 3.52 0.57 -7.82
CA LEU A 43 3.60 1.97 -7.40
C LEU A 43 4.55 2.09 -6.21
N ARG A 44 5.38 3.13 -6.23
CA ARG A 44 6.35 3.45 -5.18
C ARG A 44 6.06 4.84 -4.65
N PHE A 45 5.97 4.93 -3.33
CA PHE A 45 5.73 6.17 -2.62
C PHE A 45 6.89 6.44 -1.67
N THR A 46 7.37 7.68 -1.66
CA THR A 46 8.12 8.20 -0.52
C THR A 46 7.21 8.27 0.73
N PRO A 47 7.77 8.40 1.95
CA PRO A 47 6.95 8.53 3.16
C PRO A 47 5.96 9.70 3.10
N ASP A 48 6.37 10.84 2.54
CA ASP A 48 5.53 12.03 2.40
C ASP A 48 4.39 11.85 1.38
N GLU A 49 4.68 11.22 0.24
CA GLU A 49 3.66 10.89 -0.76
C GLU A 49 2.64 9.88 -0.21
N TRP A 50 3.10 8.86 0.52
CA TRP A 50 2.20 7.90 1.16
C TRP A 50 1.28 8.57 2.17
N ALA A 51 1.82 9.49 2.98
CA ALA A 51 1.01 10.26 3.92
C ALA A 51 -0.01 11.18 3.22
N GLN A 52 0.34 11.75 2.07
CA GLN A 52 -0.59 12.52 1.23
C GLN A 52 -1.68 11.64 0.62
N PHE A 53 -1.31 10.52 0.03
CA PHE A 53 -2.23 9.55 -0.53
C PHE A 53 -3.29 9.11 0.50
N LEU A 54 -2.85 8.72 1.71
CA LEU A 54 -3.77 8.33 2.79
C LEU A 54 -4.70 9.47 3.23
N ARG A 55 -4.26 10.74 3.13
CA ARG A 55 -5.14 11.89 3.41
C ARG A 55 -6.22 12.04 2.34
N GLY A 56 -5.87 11.88 1.06
CA GLY A 56 -6.83 11.90 -0.04
C GLY A 56 -7.87 10.78 0.09
N VAL A 57 -7.43 9.55 0.35
CA VAL A 57 -8.32 8.40 0.59
C VAL A 57 -9.30 8.68 1.73
N LYS A 58 -8.82 9.19 2.87
CA LYS A 58 -9.69 9.54 4.00
C LYS A 58 -10.68 10.67 3.72
N ARG A 59 -10.42 11.49 2.71
CA ARG A 59 -11.31 12.57 2.26
C ARG A 59 -12.32 12.10 1.21
N GLY A 60 -12.26 10.84 0.77
CA GLY A 60 -13.10 10.32 -0.31
C GLY A 60 -12.73 10.86 -1.68
N GLU A 61 -11.47 11.28 -1.87
CA GLU A 61 -10.99 11.84 -3.16
C GLU A 61 -11.03 10.83 -4.32
N PHE A 62 -11.23 9.54 -4.02
CA PHE A 62 -11.17 8.44 -4.99
C PHE A 62 -12.48 7.61 -5.03
N ASP A 63 -13.59 8.13 -4.48
CA ASP A 63 -14.86 7.39 -4.31
C ASP A 63 -15.87 7.61 -5.47
N ASP A 64 -15.43 8.12 -6.63
CA ASP A 64 -16.27 8.35 -7.82
C ASP A 64 -16.83 7.08 -8.48
#